data_AF-A0A5D4XQS6-F1
#
_entry.id   AF-A0A5D4XQS6-F1
#
_cell.length_a   1.000
_cell.length_b   1.000
_cell.length_c   1.000
_cell.angle_alpha   90.00
_cell.angle_beta   90.00
_cell.angle_gamma   90.00
#
_symmetry.space_group_name_H-M   'P 1'
#
loop_
_entity.id
_entity.type
_entity.pdbx_description
1 polymer ?
#
loop_
_entity_poly.entity_id
_entity_poly.type
_entity_poly.pdbx_seq_one_letter_code
_entity_poly.pdbx_strand_id
1 'polypeptide(L)'
;MRSQRLDPLLRIMQQRQDSVAREVADRERTLGEQEQRLEALRRYAEEYAAAPAATSISPALLVNRLAFRERLNAAVVQQAGIVDHNRQLSDVERARLMLASRETKVLEQLADSYRAQESRVAEQRVQREMDDLGGRRARVAALADEGSKP
;
A
#
# COMPACT_ATOMS: atom_id res chain seq x y z
N MET A 1 -14.56 -14.15 -22.66
CA MET A 1 -14.43 -14.83 -21.34
C MET A 1 -14.91 -13.88 -20.24
N ARG A 2 -15.44 -14.37 -19.11
CA ARG A 2 -15.85 -13.50 -17.97
C ARG A 2 -14.63 -12.92 -17.27
N SER A 3 -13.53 -13.67 -17.20
CA SER A 3 -12.23 -13.22 -16.69
C SER A 3 -11.70 -11.96 -17.40
N GLN A 4 -11.71 -11.97 -18.74
CA GLN A 4 -11.24 -10.85 -19.58
C GLN A 4 -12.01 -9.53 -19.37
N ARG A 5 -13.24 -9.59 -18.83
CA ARG A 5 -14.04 -8.40 -18.54
C ARG A 5 -13.67 -7.74 -17.21
N LEU A 6 -12.99 -8.47 -16.32
CA LEU A 6 -12.51 -7.95 -15.04
C LEU A 6 -11.12 -7.32 -15.14
N ASP A 7 -10.30 -7.71 -16.12
CA ASP A 7 -8.94 -7.19 -16.28
C ASP A 7 -8.88 -5.65 -16.38
N PRO A 8 -9.78 -4.95 -17.10
CA PRO A 8 -9.77 -3.48 -17.13
C PRO A 8 -10.12 -2.86 -15.79
N LEU A 9 -11.09 -3.44 -15.06
CA LEU A 9 -11.47 -2.97 -13.73
C LEU A 9 -10.33 -3.18 -12.73
N LEU A 10 -9.68 -4.34 -12.78
CA LEU A 10 -8.53 -4.64 -11.94
C LEU A 10 -7.39 -3.66 -12.18
N ARG A 11 -7.09 -3.36 -13.45
CA ARG A 11 -6.06 -2.36 -13.81
C ARG A 11 -6.37 -0.98 -13.22
N ILE A 12 -7.63 -0.54 -13.29
CA ILE A 12 -8.04 0.76 -12.72
C ILE A 12 -7.88 0.76 -11.19
N MET A 13 -8.27 -0.32 -10.51
CA MET A 13 -8.12 -0.43 -9.06
C MET A 13 -6.65 -0.46 -8.62
N GLN A 14 -5.80 -1.20 -9.34
CA GLN A 14 -4.36 -1.23 -9.11
C GLN A 14 -3.73 0.16 -9.30
N GLN A 15 -4.08 0.86 -10.39
CA GLN A 15 -3.61 2.23 -10.62
C GLN A 15 -4.04 3.20 -9.51
N ARG A 16 -5.28 3.07 -9.03
CA ARG A 16 -5.79 3.88 -7.91
C ARG A 16 -5.04 3.57 -6.62
N GLN A 17 -4.82 2.29 -6.30
CA GLN A 17 -4.05 1.88 -5.14
C GLN A 17 -2.61 2.42 -5.20
N ASP A 18 -1.95 2.32 -6.36
CA ASP A 18 -0.59 2.84 -6.55
C ASP A 18 -0.52 4.35 -6.36
N SER A 19 -1.53 5.10 -6.85
CA SER A 19 -1.64 6.54 -6.63
C SER A 19 -1.74 6.87 -5.14
N VAL A 20 -2.64 6.20 -4.42
CA VAL A 20 -2.82 6.39 -2.98
C VAL A 20 -1.55 5.99 -2.20
N ALA A 21 -0.87 4.92 -2.62
CA ALA A 21 0.37 4.48 -2.00
C ALA A 21 1.49 5.51 -2.13
N ARG A 22 1.62 6.15 -3.30
CA ARG A 22 2.59 7.24 -3.52
C ARG A 22 2.28 8.45 -2.64
N GLU A 23 1.01 8.83 -2.58
CA GLU A 23 0.58 9.94 -1.72
C GLU A 23 0.84 9.68 -0.24
N VAL A 24 0.60 8.46 0.25
CA VAL A 24 0.92 8.06 1.63
C VAL A 24 2.42 8.13 1.86
N ALA A 25 3.23 7.60 0.94
CA ALA A 25 4.68 7.62 1.07
C ALA A 25 5.25 9.04 1.14
N ASP A 26 4.75 9.96 0.31
CA ASP A 26 5.18 11.36 0.34
C ASP A 26 4.76 12.06 1.64
N ARG A 27 3.53 11.81 2.12
CA ARG A 27 3.07 12.34 3.42
C ARG A 27 3.89 11.80 4.59
N GLU A 28 4.21 10.51 4.59
CA GLU A 28 5.05 9.89 5.63
C GLU A 28 6.47 10.46 5.62
N ARG A 29 7.04 10.74 4.44
CA ARG A 29 8.34 11.42 4.32
C ARG A 29 8.28 12.80 4.96
N THR A 30 7.30 13.62 4.59
CA THR A 30 7.13 14.97 5.15
C THR A 30 6.89 14.92 6.66
N LEU A 31 6.10 13.97 7.16
CA LEU A 31 5.89 13.79 8.59
C LEU A 31 7.21 13.50 9.32
N GLY A 32 8.04 12.59 8.78
CA GLY A 32 9.36 12.29 9.34
C GLY A 32 10.28 13.51 9.40
N GLU A 33 10.26 14.38 8.39
CA GLU A 33 11.00 15.65 8.40
C GLU A 33 10.49 16.60 9.50
N GLN A 34 9.18 16.71 9.69
CA GLN A 34 8.60 17.55 10.75
C GLN A 34 8.90 17.01 12.16
N GLU A 35 8.93 15.69 12.32
CA GLU A 35 9.30 15.03 13.58
C GLU A 35 10.78 15.27 13.93
N GLN A 36 11.68 15.12 12.95
CA GLN A 36 13.11 15.44 13.13
C GLN A 36 13.30 16.91 13.51
N ARG A 37 12.56 17.83 12.86
CA ARG A 37 12.60 19.26 13.20
C ARG A 37 12.12 19.53 14.63
N LEU A 38 11.04 18.88 15.05
CA LEU A 38 10.53 18.99 16.42
C LEU A 38 11.55 18.50 17.44
N GLU A 39 12.18 17.36 17.16
CA GLU A 39 13.22 16.80 18.03
C GLU A 39 14.43 17.74 18.13
N ALA A 40 14.90 18.29 17.00
CA ALA A 40 15.97 19.27 17.00
C ALA A 40 15.63 20.53 17.81
N LEU A 41 14.39 21.05 17.68
CA LEU A 41 13.93 22.19 18.47
C LEU A 41 13.87 21.89 19.97
N ARG A 42 13.42 20.70 20.36
CA ARG A 42 13.38 20.26 21.76
C ARG A 42 14.77 20.16 22.36
N ARG A 43 15.69 19.48 21.66
CA ARG A 43 17.11 19.38 22.08
C ARG A 43 17.72 20.77 22.24
N TYR A 44 17.53 21.64 21.25
CA TYR A 44 18.05 23.00 21.32
C TYR A 44 17.46 23.81 22.50
N ALA A 45 16.17 23.63 22.80
CA ALA A 45 15.53 24.28 23.95
C ALA A 45 16.09 23.79 25.30
N GLU A 46 16.32 22.49 25.43
CA GLU A 46 16.92 21.88 26.61
C GLU A 46 18.37 22.34 26.82
N GLU A 47 19.19 22.30 25.77
CA GLU A 47 20.58 22.78 25.78
C GLU A 47 20.65 24.27 26.13
N TYR A 48 19.78 25.08 25.54
CA TYR A 48 19.72 26.52 25.81
C TYR A 48 19.29 26.84 27.25
N ALA A 49 18.40 26.02 27.83
CA ALA A 49 17.99 26.15 29.21
C ALA A 49 19.09 25.76 30.20
N ALA A 50 19.89 24.73 29.87
CA ALA A 50 20.99 24.22 30.70
C ALA A 50 22.25 25.12 30.69
N ALA A 51 22.44 25.96 29.66
CA ALA A 51 23.63 26.79 29.55
C ALA A 51 23.81 27.73 30.76
N PRO A 52 24.97 27.77 31.44
CA PRO A 52 25.19 28.62 32.60
C PRO A 52 24.90 30.10 32.30
N ALA A 53 24.24 30.79 33.23
CA ALA A 53 24.24 32.25 33.27
C ALA A 53 25.63 32.69 33.74
N ALA A 54 26.41 33.39 32.90
CA ALA A 54 27.68 33.96 33.32
C ALA A 54 27.50 34.81 34.59
N THR A 55 28.45 34.72 35.53
CA THR A 55 28.36 35.26 36.90
C THR A 55 28.17 36.79 36.98
N SER A 56 28.21 37.51 35.85
CA SER A 56 28.04 38.96 35.74
C SER A 56 27.12 39.39 34.58
N ILE A 57 26.00 38.68 34.38
CA ILE A 57 25.02 39.07 33.34
C ILE A 57 24.32 40.39 33.70
N SER A 58 24.38 41.36 32.77
CA SER A 58 23.58 42.59 32.81
C SER A 58 22.07 42.25 32.90
N PRO A 59 21.26 42.99 33.69
CA PRO A 59 19.82 42.78 33.78
C PRO A 59 19.11 42.74 32.40
N ALA A 60 19.56 43.57 31.44
CA ALA A 60 19.00 43.58 30.09
C ALA A 60 19.26 42.27 29.33
N LEU A 61 20.44 41.67 29.50
CA LEU A 61 20.78 40.37 28.88
C LEU A 61 19.98 39.23 29.50
N LEU A 62 19.68 39.30 30.80
CA LEU A 62 18.82 38.33 31.48
C LEU A 62 17.37 38.38 30.95
N VAL A 63 16.81 39.59 30.78
CA VAL A 63 15.48 39.77 30.19
C VAL A 63 15.43 39.24 28.75
N ASN A 64 16.43 39.54 27.93
CA ASN A 64 16.51 39.03 26.55
C ASN A 64 16.58 37.50 26.50
N ARG A 65 17.35 36.89 27.41
CA ARG A 65 17.46 35.43 27.50
C ARG A 65 16.12 34.77 27.87
N LEU A 66 15.40 35.34 28.85
CA LEU A 66 14.08 34.85 29.23
C LEU A 66 13.08 34.98 28.07
N ALA A 67 13.07 36.12 27.38
CA ALA A 67 12.20 36.34 26.23
C ALA A 67 12.50 35.37 25.07
N PHE A 68 13.77 35.09 24.78
CA PHE A 68 14.15 34.11 23.77
C PHE A 68 13.72 32.69 24.18
N ARG A 69 13.94 32.30 25.44
CA ARG A 69 13.49 31.01 25.96
C ARG A 69 11.98 30.82 25.81
N GLU A 70 11.20 31.86 26.11
CA GLU A 70 9.74 31.81 25.94
C GLU A 70 9.34 31.63 24.47
N ARG A 71 9.98 32.36 23.56
CA ARG A 71 9.76 32.19 22.10
C ARG A 71 10.13 30.79 21.62
N LEU A 72 11.21 30.23 22.15
CA LEU A 72 11.67 28.89 21.79
C LEU A 72 10.68 27.82 22.29
N ASN A 73 10.19 27.94 23.52
CA ASN A 73 9.14 27.07 24.06
C ASN A 73 7.84 27.17 23.23
N ALA A 74 7.42 28.38 22.87
CA ALA A 74 6.25 28.59 22.02
C ALA A 74 6.42 27.93 20.65
N ALA A 75 7.62 28.02 20.05
CA ALA A 75 7.93 27.36 18.78
C ALA A 75 7.89 25.83 18.89
N VAL A 76 8.38 25.25 19.99
CA VAL A 76 8.29 23.81 20.26
C VAL A 76 6.83 23.36 20.36
N VAL A 77 5.98 24.09 21.10
CA VAL A 77 4.55 23.79 21.24
C VAL A 77 3.85 23.88 19.88
N GLN A 78 4.13 24.92 19.10
CA GLN A 78 3.56 25.09 17.77
C GLN A 78 3.98 23.94 16.83
N GLN A 79 5.27 23.61 16.79
CA GLN A 79 5.77 22.52 15.95
C GLN A 79 5.20 21.16 16.38
N ALA A 80 5.02 20.93 17.68
CA ALA A 80 4.37 19.73 18.19
C ALA A 80 2.92 19.60 17.69
N GLY A 81 2.14 20.69 17.76
CA GLY A 81 0.79 20.71 17.22
C GLY A 81 0.73 20.43 15.71
N ILE A 82 1.70 20.94 14.94
CA ILE A 82 1.81 20.65 13.50
C ILE A 82 2.11 19.15 13.27
N VAL A 83 3.05 18.57 14.02
CA VAL A 83 3.37 17.14 13.93
C VAL A 83 2.16 16.28 14.28
N ASP A 84 1.48 16.57 15.38
CA ASP A 84 0.33 15.79 15.83
C ASP A 84 -0.84 15.85 14.83
N HIS A 85 -1.10 17.03 14.25
CA HIS A 85 -2.09 17.15 13.18
C HIS A 85 -1.71 16.32 11.94
N ASN A 86 -0.45 16.38 11.51
CA ASN A 86 0.02 15.61 10.36
C ASN A 86 0.00 14.09 10.61
N ARG A 87 0.23 13.65 11.85
CA ARG A 87 0.07 12.24 12.24
C ARG A 87 -1.37 11.77 12.05
N GLN A 88 -2.33 12.54 12.55
CA GLN A 88 -3.75 12.22 12.38
C GLN A 88 -4.15 12.12 10.91
N LEU A 89 -3.67 13.05 10.07
CA LEU A 89 -3.91 12.99 8.63
C LEU A 89 -3.24 11.76 7.99
N SER A 90 -1.99 11.46 8.37
CA SER A 90 -1.27 10.27 7.89
C SER A 90 -2.04 8.98 8.21
N ASP A 91 -2.60 8.88 9.42
CA ASP A 91 -3.38 7.70 9.84
C ASP A 91 -4.63 7.50 8.97
N VAL A 92 -5.33 8.59 8.62
CA VAL A 92 -6.49 8.55 7.71
C VAL A 92 -6.07 8.05 6.32
N GLU A 93 -4.95 8.55 5.78
CA GLU A 93 -4.49 8.13 4.45
C GLU A 93 -3.97 6.68 4.45
N ARG A 94 -3.31 6.22 5.53
CA ARG A 94 -2.96 4.80 5.70
C ARG A 94 -4.20 3.91 5.73
N ALA A 95 -5.26 4.32 6.42
CA ALA A 95 -6.52 3.59 6.45
C ALA A 95 -7.17 3.52 5.05
N ARG A 96 -7.12 4.62 4.27
CA ARG A 96 -7.59 4.63 2.89
C ARG A 96 -6.78 3.70 1.98
N LEU A 97 -5.45 3.71 2.10
CA LEU A 97 -4.58 2.79 1.37
C LEU A 97 -4.89 1.33 1.70
N MET A 98 -5.11 1.03 2.98
CA MET A 98 -5.47 -0.30 3.44
C MET A 98 -6.80 -0.76 2.85
N LEU A 99 -7.81 0.11 2.76
CA LEU A 99 -9.08 -0.20 2.12
C LEU A 99 -8.93 -0.45 0.61
N ALA A 100 -8.25 0.45 -0.10
CA ALA A 100 -7.98 0.30 -1.53
C ALA A 100 -7.22 -1.01 -1.83
N SER A 101 -6.24 -1.35 -1.01
CA SER A 101 -5.46 -2.60 -1.14
C SER A 101 -6.33 -3.84 -0.94
N ARG A 102 -7.30 -3.78 -0.03
CA ARG A 102 -8.27 -4.87 0.17
C ARG A 102 -9.21 -5.02 -1.02
N GLU A 103 -9.74 -3.92 -1.54
CA GLU A 103 -10.63 -3.93 -2.71
C GLU A 103 -9.93 -4.53 -3.94
N THR A 104 -8.69 -4.09 -4.22
CA THR A 104 -7.88 -4.66 -5.30
C THR A 104 -7.68 -6.16 -5.12
N LYS A 105 -7.28 -6.60 -3.91
CA LYS A 105 -7.03 -8.02 -3.63
C LYS A 105 -8.28 -8.89 -3.80
N VAL A 106 -9.45 -8.40 -3.42
CA VAL A 106 -10.71 -9.13 -3.62
C VAL A 106 -11.00 -9.29 -5.11
N LEU A 107 -10.76 -8.25 -5.91
CA LEU A 107 -10.98 -8.30 -7.35
C LEU A 107 -9.98 -9.23 -8.06
N GLU A 108 -8.73 -9.27 -7.62
CA GLU A 108 -7.71 -10.23 -8.06
C GLU A 108 -8.15 -11.67 -7.81
N GLN A 109 -8.55 -11.98 -6.57
CA GLN A 109 -9.05 -13.31 -6.21
C GLN A 109 -10.27 -13.72 -7.04
N LEU A 110 -11.18 -12.79 -7.31
CA LEU A 110 -12.34 -13.04 -8.17
C LEU A 110 -11.92 -13.35 -9.61
N ALA A 111 -11.01 -12.55 -10.19
CA ALA A 111 -10.49 -12.78 -11.54
C ALA A 111 -9.81 -14.15 -11.65
N ASP A 112 -8.98 -14.51 -10.67
CA ASP A 112 -8.30 -15.81 -10.64
C ASP A 112 -9.27 -16.99 -10.51
N SER A 113 -10.33 -16.84 -9.72
CA SER A 113 -11.39 -17.86 -9.62
C SER A 113 -12.06 -18.12 -10.97
N TYR A 114 -12.33 -17.07 -11.75
CA TYR A 114 -12.95 -17.21 -13.07
C TYR A 114 -11.98 -17.81 -14.08
N ARG A 115 -10.69 -17.45 -14.05
CA ARG A 115 -9.65 -18.07 -14.89
C ARG A 115 -9.55 -19.56 -14.59
N ALA A 116 -9.55 -19.96 -13.33
CA ALA A 116 -9.52 -21.37 -12.93
C ALA A 116 -10.77 -22.14 -13.41
N GLN A 117 -11.95 -21.53 -13.31
CA GLN A 117 -13.19 -22.14 -13.81
C GLN A 117 -13.17 -22.31 -15.33
N GLU A 118 -12.73 -21.30 -16.06
CA GLU A 118 -12.62 -21.32 -17.52
C GLU A 118 -11.59 -22.37 -17.99
N SER A 119 -10.44 -22.50 -17.31
CA SER A 119 -9.45 -23.54 -17.59
C SER A 119 -10.03 -24.94 -17.43
N ARG A 120 -10.71 -25.21 -16.30
CA ARG A 120 -11.35 -26.51 -16.04
C ARG A 120 -12.39 -26.88 -17.12
N VAL A 121 -13.20 -25.91 -17.55
CA VAL A 121 -14.19 -26.15 -18.61
C VAL A 121 -13.50 -26.43 -19.95
N ALA A 122 -12.43 -25.70 -20.26
CA ALA A 122 -11.64 -25.92 -21.47
C ALA A 122 -10.96 -27.31 -21.46
N GLU A 123 -10.33 -27.68 -20.34
CA GLU A 123 -9.72 -29.01 -20.14
C GLU A 123 -10.72 -30.14 -20.29
N GLN A 124 -11.92 -30.02 -19.66
CA GLN A 124 -12.98 -31.01 -19.82
C GLN A 124 -13.46 -31.16 -21.26
N ARG A 125 -13.52 -30.05 -22.01
CA ARG A 125 -13.90 -30.07 -23.42
C ARG A 125 -12.83 -30.78 -24.26
N VAL A 126 -11.55 -30.44 -24.05
CA VAL A 126 -10.42 -31.09 -24.74
C VAL A 126 -10.39 -32.58 -24.44
N GLN A 127 -10.59 -32.98 -23.18
CA GLN A 127 -10.62 -34.40 -22.80
C GLN A 127 -11.75 -35.15 -23.52
N ARG A 128 -12.97 -34.59 -23.55
CA ARG A 128 -14.10 -35.21 -24.28
C ARG A 128 -13.82 -35.36 -25.77
N GLU A 129 -13.22 -34.35 -26.39
CA GLU A 129 -12.84 -34.40 -27.82
C GLU A 129 -11.78 -35.50 -28.08
N MET A 130 -10.82 -35.68 -27.17
CA MET A 130 -9.82 -36.76 -27.24
C MET A 130 -10.41 -38.14 -27.03
N ASP A 131 -11.32 -38.30 -26.06
CA ASP A 131 -12.01 -39.56 -25.78
C ASP A 131 -12.89 -39.98 -26.97
N ASP A 132 -13.60 -39.03 -27.60
CA ASP A 132 -14.41 -39.27 -28.80
C ASP A 132 -13.55 -39.74 -29.98
N LEU A 133 -12.41 -39.11 -30.21
CA LEU A 133 -11.46 -39.50 -31.26
C LEU A 133 -10.87 -40.89 -30.97
N GLY A 134 -10.51 -41.17 -29.71
CA GLY A 134 -10.04 -42.48 -29.26
C GLY A 134 -11.08 -43.57 -29.48
N GLY A 135 -12.33 -43.33 -29.07
CA GLY A 135 -13.44 -44.27 -29.25
C GLY A 135 -13.83 -44.49 -30.71
N ARG A 136 -13.68 -43.49 -31.59
CA ARG A 136 -13.83 -43.67 -33.05
C ARG A 136 -12.73 -44.57 -33.62
N ARG A 137 -11.46 -44.33 -33.25
CA ARG A 137 -10.33 -45.15 -33.70
C ARG A 137 -10.46 -46.60 -33.23
N ALA A 138 -10.82 -46.81 -31.97
CA ALA A 138 -11.02 -48.15 -31.41
C ALA A 138 -12.15 -48.91 -32.15
N ARG A 139 -13.26 -48.24 -32.46
CA ARG A 139 -14.35 -48.83 -33.25
C ARG A 139 -13.92 -49.19 -34.68
N VAL A 140 -13.18 -48.33 -35.35
CA VAL A 140 -12.66 -48.61 -36.70
C VAL A 140 -11.70 -49.81 -36.69
N ALA A 141 -10.82 -49.91 -35.68
CA ALA A 141 -9.92 -51.04 -35.54
C ALA A 141 -10.67 -52.36 -35.28
N ALA A 142 -11.70 -52.35 -34.43
CA ALA A 142 -12.51 -53.54 -34.15
C ALA A 142 -13.26 -54.04 -35.40
N LEU A 143 -13.83 -53.13 -36.20
CA LEU A 143 -14.49 -53.48 -37.46
C LEU A 143 -13.52 -54.05 -38.50
N ALA A 144 -12.26 -53.57 -38.52
CA ALA A 144 -11.22 -54.11 -39.40
C ALA A 144 -10.77 -55.52 -38.99
N ASP A 145 -10.74 -55.81 -37.68
CA ASP A 145 -10.38 -57.12 -37.14
C ASP A 145 -11.51 -58.16 -37.35
N GLU A 146 -12.78 -57.76 -37.23
CA GLU A 146 -13.94 -58.60 -37.55
C GLU A 146 -14.06 -58.91 -39.05
N GLY A 147 -13.66 -57.99 -39.92
CA GLY A 147 -13.61 -58.22 -41.38
C GLY A 147 -12.44 -59.09 -41.86
N SER A 148 -11.49 -59.42 -40.97
CA SER A 148 -10.30 -60.22 -41.29
C SER A 148 -10.38 -61.67 -40.78
N LYS A 149 -11.47 -62.07 -40.11
CA LYS A 149 -11.69 -63.47 -39.73
C LYS A 149 -12.32 -64.25 -40.91
N PRO A 150 -11.69 -65.36 -41.36
CA PRO A 150 -12.18 -66.19 -42.46
C PRO A 150 -13.44 -66.99 -42.12
#